data_AF-A0A227J6G1-F1
#
_entry.id   AF-A0A227J6G1-F1
#
_cell.length_a   1.000
_cell.length_b   1.000
_cell.length_c   1.000
_cell.angle_alpha   90.00
_cell.angle_beta   90.00
_cell.angle_gamma   90.00
#
_symmetry.space_group_name_H-M   'P 1'
#
loop_
_entity.id
_entity.type
_entity.pdbx_description
1 polymer ?
#
loop_
_entity_poly.entity_id
_entity_poly.type
_entity_poly.pdbx_seq_one_letter_code
_entity_poly.pdbx_strand_id
1 'polypeptide(L)'
;VDERPDMLIMSGDQIYADHVAGPTLDAIEQVVKLLGLPDEQFEQAPIADTKALYKHPDCYYGRDKLLPHYVDDGSLLTKLFPHRGTPIFSAKECENHLISFAECFAMYLLVWSPTLWDLIKR
;
A
#
# COMPACT_ATOMS: atom_id res chain seq x y z
N VAL A 1 24.10 -16.58 11.21
CA VAL A 1 23.67 -15.26 11.75
C VAL A 1 24.70 -14.20 11.39
N ASP A 2 25.99 -14.55 11.34
CA ASP A 2 27.10 -13.62 11.10
C ASP A 2 27.13 -12.93 9.72
N GLU A 3 26.31 -13.37 8.75
CA GLU A 3 26.16 -12.72 7.43
C GLU A 3 24.85 -11.92 7.30
N ARG A 4 24.03 -11.83 8.36
CA ARG A 4 22.77 -11.10 8.26
C ARG A 4 23.06 -9.60 8.20
N PRO A 5 22.51 -8.85 7.24
CA PRO A 5 22.66 -7.41 7.23
C PRO A 5 22.05 -6.80 8.49
N ASP A 6 22.80 -5.91 9.16
CA ASP A 6 22.34 -5.18 10.34
C ASP A 6 21.31 -4.10 10.01
N MET A 7 21.27 -3.65 8.75
CA MET A 7 20.42 -2.54 8.32
C MET A 7 19.97 -2.72 6.87
N LEU A 8 18.70 -2.39 6.63
CA LEU A 8 18.14 -2.16 5.30
C LEU A 8 17.87 -0.66 5.13
N ILE A 9 18.40 -0.05 4.09
CA ILE A 9 18.18 1.36 3.76
C ILE A 9 17.27 1.43 2.53
N MET A 10 16.13 2.09 2.68
CA MET A 10 15.16 2.36 1.60
C MET A 10 15.27 3.83 1.23
N SER A 11 16.07 4.16 0.21
CA SER A 11 16.44 5.54 -0.13
C SER A 11 15.44 6.28 -1.02
N GLY A 12 14.30 5.65 -1.33
CA GLY A 12 13.29 6.18 -2.25
C GLY A 12 13.52 5.74 -3.70
N ASP A 13 12.49 5.91 -4.54
CA ASP A 13 12.46 5.66 -6.00
C ASP A 13 12.91 4.26 -6.47
N GLN A 14 12.94 3.29 -5.57
CA GLN A 14 13.34 1.90 -5.87
C GLN A 14 12.16 1.00 -6.26
N ILE A 15 10.93 1.41 -5.94
CA ILE A 15 9.70 0.69 -6.27
C ILE A 15 8.61 1.68 -6.69
N TYR A 16 7.66 1.22 -7.53
CA TYR A 16 6.38 1.91 -7.74
C TYR A 16 5.38 1.36 -6.73
N ALA A 17 4.90 2.21 -5.82
CA ALA A 17 3.99 1.82 -4.74
C ALA A 17 2.53 2.21 -5.01
N ASP A 18 2.29 3.08 -5.98
CA ASP A 18 0.98 3.64 -6.31
C ASP A 18 0.22 2.81 -7.36
N HIS A 19 0.90 2.45 -8.46
CA HIS A 19 0.30 1.70 -9.57
C HIS A 19 0.87 0.28 -9.67
N VAL A 20 0.63 -0.55 -8.65
CA VAL A 20 1.06 -1.95 -8.65
C VAL A 20 0.12 -2.79 -9.53
N ALA A 21 0.69 -3.69 -10.34
CA ALA A 21 -0.12 -4.64 -11.10
C ALA A 21 -0.87 -5.58 -10.14
N GLY A 22 -2.15 -5.86 -10.39
CA GLY A 22 -2.96 -6.74 -9.53
C GLY A 22 -2.31 -8.09 -9.20
N PRO A 23 -1.73 -8.83 -10.18
CA PRO A 23 -0.98 -10.06 -9.89
C PRO A 23 0.23 -9.85 -8.97
N THR A 24 0.90 -8.70 -9.06
CA THR A 24 2.01 -8.35 -8.16
C THR A 24 1.48 -8.04 -6.76
N LEU A 25 0.32 -7.41 -6.63
CA LEU A 25 -0.32 -7.16 -5.34
C LEU A 25 -0.73 -8.48 -4.65
N ASP A 26 -1.28 -9.44 -5.40
CA ASP A 26 -1.56 -10.78 -4.90
C ASP A 26 -0.27 -11.51 -4.45
N ALA A 27 0.79 -11.43 -5.26
CA ALA A 27 2.10 -11.96 -4.88
C ALA A 27 2.64 -11.33 -3.59
N ILE A 28 2.47 -10.02 -3.40
CA ILE A 28 2.82 -9.30 -2.18
C ILE A 28 2.05 -9.85 -0.98
N GLU A 29 0.72 -10.00 -1.08
CA GLU A 29 -0.10 -10.56 0.00
C GLU A 29 0.32 -12.01 0.36
N GLN A 30 0.65 -12.82 -0.64
CA GLN A 30 1.20 -14.16 -0.43
C GLN A 30 2.54 -14.11 0.32
N VAL A 31 3.45 -13.19 -0.02
CA VAL A 31 4.74 -13.01 0.67
C VAL A 31 4.54 -12.52 2.10
N VAL A 32 3.67 -11.54 2.32
CA VAL A 32 3.31 -11.04 3.67
C VAL A 32 2.90 -12.21 4.56
N LYS A 33 2.02 -13.07 4.06
CA LYS A 33 1.58 -14.28 4.76
C LYS A 33 2.68 -15.31 4.95
N LEU A 34 3.48 -15.57 3.91
CA LEU A 34 4.56 -16.56 3.92
C LEU A 34 5.63 -16.23 4.97
N LEU A 35 6.00 -14.96 5.08
CA LEU A 35 7.02 -14.48 6.00
C LEU A 35 6.47 -14.13 7.38
N GLY A 36 5.14 -14.14 7.56
CA GLY A 36 4.48 -13.74 8.80
C GLY A 36 4.77 -12.28 9.16
N LEU A 37 4.77 -11.39 8.16
CA LEU A 37 4.98 -9.96 8.39
C LEU A 37 3.85 -9.39 9.26
N PRO A 38 4.15 -8.42 10.15
CA PRO A 38 3.18 -7.94 11.12
C PRO A 38 2.04 -7.16 10.47
N ASP A 39 0.85 -7.30 11.04
CA ASP A 39 -0.27 -6.39 10.76
C ASP A 39 -0.07 -5.05 11.48
N GLU A 40 -0.69 -3.99 10.96
CA GLU A 40 -0.71 -2.67 11.58
C GLU A 40 -2.14 -2.13 11.72
N GLN A 41 -2.32 -1.19 12.63
CA GLN A 41 -3.60 -0.52 12.90
C GLN A 41 -3.61 0.86 12.24
N PHE A 42 -4.77 1.29 11.77
CA PHE A 42 -4.97 2.58 11.12
C PHE A 42 -5.86 3.48 11.99
N GLU A 43 -5.39 4.68 12.33
CA GLU A 43 -6.14 5.60 13.20
C GLU A 43 -7.16 6.46 12.43
N GLN A 44 -6.86 6.81 11.18
CA GLN A 44 -7.62 7.77 10.37
C GLN A 44 -8.02 7.22 9.00
N ALA A 45 -8.29 5.92 8.95
CA ALA A 45 -8.73 5.22 7.74
C ALA A 45 -10.18 4.73 7.88
N PRO A 46 -10.90 4.51 6.77
CA PRO A 46 -12.23 3.88 6.79
C PRO A 46 -12.20 2.40 7.23
N ILE A 47 -11.02 1.83 7.43
CA ILE A 47 -10.76 0.46 7.87
C ILE A 47 -9.81 0.48 9.07
N ALA A 48 -9.95 -0.48 9.98
CA ALA A 48 -9.22 -0.47 11.25
C ALA A 48 -7.77 -0.98 11.15
N ASP A 49 -7.49 -1.95 10.26
CA ASP A 49 -6.19 -2.63 10.20
C ASP A 49 -5.91 -3.30 8.86
N THR A 50 -4.70 -3.84 8.71
CA THR A 50 -4.27 -4.58 7.51
C THR A 50 -5.15 -5.80 7.20
N LYS A 51 -5.71 -6.47 8.21
CA LYS A 51 -6.60 -7.62 7.99
C LYS A 51 -7.93 -7.20 7.40
N ALA A 52 -8.44 -6.05 7.83
CA ALA A 52 -9.63 -5.44 7.25
C ALA A 52 -9.36 -4.98 5.82
N LEU A 53 -8.17 -4.44 5.52
CA LEU A 53 -7.74 -4.11 4.17
C LEU A 53 -7.83 -5.33 3.23
N TYR A 54 -7.18 -6.45 3.58
CA TYR A 54 -7.13 -7.65 2.72
C TYR A 54 -8.49 -8.33 2.50
N LYS A 55 -9.49 -8.02 3.36
CA LYS A 55 -10.86 -8.53 3.23
C LYS A 55 -11.81 -7.53 2.57
N HIS A 56 -11.35 -6.30 2.32
CA HIS A 56 -12.19 -5.24 1.79
C HIS A 56 -12.57 -5.53 0.33
N PRO A 57 -13.82 -5.25 -0.11
CA PRO A 57 -14.20 -5.42 -1.52
C PRO A 57 -13.34 -4.58 -2.48
N ASP A 58 -12.82 -3.45 -2.02
CA ASP A 58 -11.91 -2.59 -2.79
C ASP A 58 -10.41 -2.90 -2.55
N CYS A 59 -10.07 -4.09 -2.04
CA CYS A 59 -8.67 -4.49 -1.83
C CYS A 59 -7.87 -4.51 -3.13
N TYR A 60 -8.50 -4.89 -4.24
CA TYR A 60 -7.90 -4.89 -5.57
C TYR A 60 -8.66 -3.92 -6.46
N TYR A 61 -7.94 -3.08 -7.20
CA TYR A 61 -8.47 -2.11 -8.17
C TYR A 61 -9.50 -1.14 -7.59
N GLY A 62 -9.39 -0.79 -6.31
CA GLY A 62 -10.27 0.18 -5.65
C GLY A 62 -9.65 0.85 -4.43
N ARG A 63 -8.35 0.67 -4.20
CA ARG A 63 -7.68 1.19 -3.00
C ARG A 63 -7.65 2.71 -2.93
N ASP A 64 -7.79 3.39 -4.06
CA ASP A 64 -7.97 4.84 -4.15
C ASP A 64 -9.13 5.34 -3.27
N LYS A 65 -10.18 4.54 -3.09
CA LYS A 65 -11.33 4.87 -2.21
C LYS A 65 -11.01 4.75 -0.72
N LEU A 66 -9.95 4.03 -0.36
CA LEU A 66 -9.50 3.82 1.01
C LEU A 66 -8.42 4.82 1.41
N LEU A 67 -7.75 5.44 0.42
CA LEU A 67 -6.70 6.42 0.65
C LEU A 67 -7.27 7.73 1.21
N PRO A 68 -6.51 8.40 2.09
CA PRO A 68 -6.92 9.69 2.63
C PRO A 68 -6.97 10.77 1.53
N HIS A 69 -7.99 11.62 1.61
CA HIS A 69 -8.16 12.78 0.76
C HIS A 69 -8.02 14.05 1.59
N TYR A 70 -7.33 15.07 1.07
CA TYR A 70 -7.27 16.39 1.67
C TYR A 70 -8.59 17.12 1.42
N VAL A 71 -9.22 17.65 2.47
CA VAL A 71 -10.42 18.49 2.36
C VAL A 71 -10.02 19.92 2.68
N ASP A 72 -10.18 20.84 1.73
CA ASP A 72 -9.88 22.27 1.94
C ASP A 72 -11.06 22.99 2.60
N ASP A 73 -10.99 23.15 3.92
CA ASP A 73 -12.01 23.84 4.73
C ASP A 73 -11.84 25.37 4.79
N GLY A 74 -10.89 25.95 4.03
CA GLY A 74 -10.36 27.29 4.26
C GLY A 74 -11.20 28.50 3.78
N SER A 75 -12.27 28.30 3.02
CA SER A 75 -13.02 29.42 2.39
C SER A 75 -14.54 29.29 2.54
N LEU A 76 -15.22 30.42 2.81
CA LEU A 76 -16.69 30.49 2.75
C LEU A 76 -17.23 30.14 1.36
N LEU A 77 -16.42 30.32 0.31
CA LEU A 77 -16.76 29.94 -1.06
C LEU A 77 -16.61 28.43 -1.30
N THR A 78 -15.64 27.74 -0.68
CA THR A 78 -15.48 26.28 -0.86
C THR A 78 -16.64 25.50 -0.23
N LYS A 79 -17.30 26.04 0.79
CA LYS A 79 -18.54 25.47 1.38
C LYS A 79 -19.78 25.53 0.47
N LEU A 80 -19.76 26.37 -0.57
CA LEU A 80 -20.87 26.52 -1.53
C LEU A 80 -20.76 25.57 -2.73
N PHE A 81 -19.63 24.88 -2.88
CA PHE A 81 -19.42 23.85 -3.90
C PHE A 81 -19.35 22.47 -3.26
N PRO A 82 -19.80 21.40 -3.95
CA PRO A 82 -19.67 20.05 -3.43
C PRO A 82 -18.18 19.75 -3.19
N HIS A 83 -17.84 19.42 -1.94
CA HIS A 83 -16.48 19.11 -1.49
C HIS A 83 -15.85 18.04 -2.39
N ARG A 84 -15.03 18.48 -3.35
CA ARG A 84 -14.13 17.57 -4.06
C ARG A 84 -12.83 17.57 -3.27
N GLY A 85 -12.62 16.51 -2.50
CA GLY A 85 -11.35 16.29 -1.82
C GLY A 85 -10.21 16.32 -2.83
N THR A 86 -9.12 17.00 -2.49
CA THR A 86 -7.89 16.96 -3.26
C THR A 86 -7.14 15.69 -2.87
N PRO A 87 -6.72 14.84 -3.82
CA PRO A 87 -5.89 13.69 -3.49
C PRO A 87 -4.62 14.14 -2.76
N ILE A 88 -4.26 13.45 -1.67
CA ILE A 88 -2.98 13.69 -0.96
C ILE A 88 -1.82 13.19 -1.82
N PHE A 89 -2.03 12.08 -2.52
CA PHE A 89 -1.06 11.49 -3.44
C PHE A 89 -1.14 12.19 -4.80
N SER A 90 0.00 12.56 -5.36
CA SER A 90 0.11 13.16 -6.70
C SER A 90 -0.10 12.15 -7.85
N ALA A 91 -0.15 10.86 -7.51
CA ALA A 91 -0.39 9.77 -8.43
C ALA A 91 -1.79 9.85 -9.05
N LYS A 92 -1.90 9.52 -10.34
CA LYS A 92 -3.18 9.44 -11.06
C LYS A 92 -3.80 8.05 -11.05
N GLU A 93 -2.99 7.03 -10.76
CA GLU A 93 -3.36 5.62 -10.78
C GLU A 93 -2.97 5.03 -9.43
N CYS A 94 -3.96 4.83 -8.55
CA CYS A 94 -3.76 4.37 -7.17
C CYS A 94 -4.73 3.25 -6.76
N GLU A 95 -5.36 2.61 -7.75
CA GLU A 95 -6.37 1.57 -7.52
C GLU A 95 -5.77 0.30 -6.85
N ASN A 96 -4.46 0.10 -6.95
CA ASN A 96 -3.68 -0.97 -6.29
C ASN A 96 -2.52 -0.41 -5.45
N HIS A 97 -2.70 0.77 -4.84
CA HIS A 97 -1.68 1.39 -4.01
C HIS A 97 -1.28 0.50 -2.82
N LEU A 98 0.01 0.36 -2.53
CA LEU A 98 0.52 -0.30 -1.33
C LEU A 98 0.23 0.58 -0.12
N ILE A 99 -0.50 0.08 0.86
CA ILE A 99 -0.94 0.89 2.00
C ILE A 99 -0.06 0.60 3.22
N SER A 100 0.31 -0.66 3.43
CA SER A 100 0.97 -1.08 4.66
C SER A 100 2.48 -1.20 4.59
N PHE A 101 3.15 -1.11 5.74
CA PHE A 101 4.59 -1.35 5.82
C PHE A 101 4.95 -2.76 5.32
N ALA A 102 4.14 -3.76 5.69
CA ALA A 102 4.35 -5.15 5.26
C ALA A 102 4.29 -5.30 3.73
N GLU A 103 3.35 -4.62 3.07
CA GLU A 103 3.25 -4.62 1.61
C GLU A 103 4.46 -3.96 0.94
N CYS A 104 4.87 -2.78 1.42
CA CYS A 104 6.06 -2.11 0.94
C CYS A 104 7.30 -3.01 1.12
N PHE A 105 7.47 -3.61 2.30
CA PHE A 105 8.59 -4.49 2.59
C PHE A 105 8.62 -5.72 1.66
N ALA A 106 7.49 -6.39 1.48
CA ALA A 106 7.37 -7.52 0.57
C ALA A 106 7.64 -7.12 -0.89
N MET A 107 7.18 -5.95 -1.33
CA MET A 107 7.48 -5.40 -2.65
C MET A 107 8.98 -5.23 -2.86
N TYR A 108 9.70 -4.66 -1.90
CA TYR A 108 11.17 -4.55 -1.97
C TYR A 108 11.85 -5.92 -2.11
N LEU A 109 11.43 -6.91 -1.32
CA LEU A 109 12.02 -8.25 -1.39
C LEU A 109 11.77 -8.91 -2.75
N LEU A 110 10.56 -8.79 -3.29
CA LEU A 110 10.18 -9.33 -4.60
C LEU A 110 10.93 -8.63 -5.74
N VAL A 111 11.14 -7.32 -5.66
CA VAL A 111 11.86 -6.57 -6.71
C VAL A 111 13.37 -6.88 -6.68
N TRP A 112 13.95 -7.05 -5.49
CA TRP A 112 15.41 -7.16 -5.33
C TRP A 112 15.92 -8.61 -5.35
N SER A 113 15.03 -9.60 -5.23
CA SER A 113 15.41 -11.01 -5.20
C SER A 113 14.39 -11.91 -5.91
N PRO A 114 14.87 -12.85 -6.77
CA PRO A 114 14.00 -13.85 -7.36
C PRO A 114 13.50 -14.90 -6.35
N THR A 115 14.15 -15.05 -5.20
CA THR A 115 13.94 -16.19 -4.28
C THR A 115 12.49 -16.37 -3.85
N LEU A 116 11.77 -15.28 -3.55
CA LEU A 116 10.39 -15.37 -3.09
C LEU A 116 9.40 -15.70 -4.21
N TRP A 117 9.72 -15.40 -5.47
CA TRP A 117 8.87 -15.72 -6.62
C TRP A 117 8.71 -17.21 -6.87
N ASP A 118 9.65 -18.03 -6.37
CA ASP A 118 9.58 -19.49 -6.44
C ASP A 118 8.78 -20.12 -5.28
N LEU A 119 8.44 -19.32 -4.26
CA LEU A 119 7.73 -19.76 -3.06
C LEU A 119 6.25 -19.36 -3.04
N ILE A 120 5.80 -18.56 -4.01
CA ILE A 120 4.42 -18.10 -4.16
C ILE A 120 3.75 -18.75 -5.38
N LYS A 121 2.42 -18.76 -5.38
CA LYS A 121 1.63 -19.26 -6.50
C LYS A 121 1.54 -18.19 -7.57
N ARG A 122 1.79 -18.59 -8.82
CA ARG A 122 1.66 -17.76 -10.02
C ARG A 122 0.30 -17.94 -10.66
#